data_AF-X1MI55-F1
#
_entry.id   AF-X1MI55-F1
#
_cell.length_a   1.000
_cell.length_b   1.000
_cell.length_c   1.000
_cell.angle_alpha   90.00
_cell.angle_beta   90.00
_cell.angle_gamma   90.00
#
_symmetry.space_group_name_H-M   'P 1'
#
loop_
_entity.id
_entity.type
_entity.pdbx_description
1 polymer ?
#
loop_
_entity_poly.entity_id
_entity_poly.type
_entity_poly.pdbx_seq_one_letter_code
_entity_poly.pdbx_strand_id
1 'polypeptide(L)' 'MSDKAKRAGEDDGKWVVRDDVWINFLNRKGKLTVGFGSPGRIGPELEFGNTVGDHFEEQVLIIKTAWGGKSIGRDFR' A
#
# COMPACT_ATOMS: atom_id res chain seq x y z
N MET A 1 -5.96 19.06 12.85
CA MET A 1 -4.72 18.26 13.02
C MET A 1 -5.16 16.81 13.04
N SER A 2 -4.91 16.07 11.95
CA SER A 2 -5.26 14.64 11.87
C SER A 2 -4.15 13.84 12.55
N ASP A 3 -4.51 12.97 13.48
CA ASP A 3 -3.58 12.01 14.06
C ASP A 3 -3.07 11.10 12.94
N LYS A 4 -1.77 11.19 12.60
CA LYS A 4 -1.17 10.32 11.59
C LYS A 4 -1.00 8.92 12.17
N ALA A 5 -1.35 7.92 11.38
CA ALA A 5 -1.39 6.53 11.82
C ALA A 5 -0.01 6.06 12.32
N LYS A 6 0.00 5.36 13.46
CA LYS A 6 1.18 4.68 14.02
C LYS A 6 1.73 3.64 13.05
N ARG A 7 2.99 3.22 13.18
CA ARG A 7 3.60 2.27 12.22
C ARG A 7 3.25 0.83 12.54
N ALA A 8 3.32 -0.03 11.51
CA ALA A 8 3.09 -1.46 11.68
C ALA A 8 4.02 -2.03 12.76
N GLY A 9 3.43 -2.53 13.85
CA GLY A 9 4.14 -3.01 15.04
C GLY A 9 3.75 -2.30 16.35
N GLU A 10 3.04 -1.17 16.30
CA GLU A 10 2.63 -0.43 17.52
C GLU A 10 1.28 -0.83 18.12
N ASP A 11 0.42 -1.56 17.39
CA ASP A 11 -0.88 -2.05 17.87
C ASP A 11 -0.90 -3.59 17.91
N ASP A 12 -0.37 -4.18 19.00
CA ASP A 12 -0.68 -5.55 19.43
C ASP A 12 -0.57 -6.65 18.35
N GLY A 13 0.36 -6.49 17.39
CA GLY A 13 0.57 -7.41 16.26
C GLY A 13 -0.41 -7.26 15.08
N LYS A 14 -1.29 -6.26 15.09
CA LYS A 14 -2.17 -5.92 13.96
C LYS A 14 -1.48 -4.97 12.99
N TRP A 15 -1.74 -5.18 11.72
CA TRP A 15 -1.28 -4.28 10.66
C TRP A 15 -2.09 -2.99 10.69
N VAL A 16 -1.38 -1.88 10.56
CA VAL A 16 -1.98 -0.54 10.52
C VAL A 16 -2.80 -0.40 9.24
N VAL A 17 -3.93 0.30 9.37
CA VAL A 17 -4.77 0.73 8.25
C VAL A 17 -4.72 2.25 8.21
N ARG A 18 -4.36 2.80 7.05
CA ARG A 18 -4.32 4.25 6.82
C ARG A 18 -5.61 4.75 6.18
N ASP A 19 -6.22 5.74 6.80
CA ASP A 19 -7.43 6.38 6.29
C ASP A 19 -7.12 7.48 5.27
N ASP A 20 -5.94 8.09 5.39
CA ASP A 20 -5.39 9.19 4.58
C ASP A 20 -4.65 8.71 3.30
N VAL A 21 -4.53 7.39 3.09
CA VAL A 21 -3.95 6.81 1.87
C VAL A 21 -4.86 5.73 1.31
N TRP A 22 -5.29 5.89 0.06
CA TRP A 22 -6.01 4.89 -0.70
C TRP A 22 -5.07 4.16 -1.65
N ILE A 23 -5.41 2.92 -1.97
CA ILE A 23 -4.70 2.12 -2.95
C ILE A 23 -5.69 1.40 -3.87
N ASN A 24 -5.34 1.34 -5.15
CA ASN A 24 -6.03 0.59 -6.18
C ASN A 24 -5.04 -0.35 -6.88
N PHE A 25 -5.35 -1.64 -6.89
CA PHE A 25 -4.55 -2.67 -7.55
C PHE A 25 -5.44 -3.82 -8.09
N LEU A 26 -5.56 -3.90 -9.42
CA LEU A 26 -6.43 -4.87 -10.10
C LEU A 26 -7.87 -4.80 -9.54
N ASN A 27 -8.39 -5.91 -9.02
CA ASN A 27 -9.74 -5.98 -8.43
C ASN A 27 -9.74 -5.66 -6.91
N ARG A 28 -8.61 -5.22 -6.34
CA ARG A 28 -8.49 -4.85 -4.93
C ARG A 28 -8.36 -3.34 -4.81
N LYS A 29 -9.19 -2.72 -3.96
CA LYS A 29 -9.15 -1.28 -3.68
C LYS A 29 -9.57 -0.98 -2.25
N GLY A 30 -9.06 0.11 -1.68
CA GLY A 30 -9.47 0.57 -0.35
C GLY A 30 -8.40 1.40 0.34
N LYS A 31 -8.52 1.49 1.67
CA LYS A 31 -7.53 2.08 2.57
C LYS A 31 -6.21 1.29 2.52
N LEU A 32 -5.08 1.98 2.63
CA LEU A 32 -3.78 1.32 2.59
C LEU A 32 -3.58 0.46 3.84
N THR A 33 -3.29 -0.81 3.61
CA THR A 33 -2.85 -1.78 4.62
C THR A 33 -2.10 -2.91 3.90
N VAL A 34 -1.77 -4.00 4.59
CA VAL A 34 -1.20 -5.20 3.95
C VAL A 34 -2.17 -5.85 2.97
N GLY A 35 -1.66 -6.76 2.12
CA GLY A 35 -2.50 -7.54 1.20
C GLY A 35 -2.63 -6.95 -0.20
N PHE A 36 -1.95 -5.83 -0.50
CA PHE A 36 -1.79 -5.29 -1.86
C PHE A 36 -0.51 -5.76 -2.56
N GLY A 37 0.29 -6.59 -1.89
CA GLY A 37 1.45 -7.28 -2.46
C GLY A 37 1.04 -8.48 -3.32
N SER A 38 2.04 -9.32 -3.62
CA SER A 38 1.80 -10.68 -4.13
C SER A 38 0.98 -11.50 -3.11
N PRO A 39 0.28 -12.56 -3.53
CA PRO A 39 -0.50 -13.40 -2.60
C PRO A 39 0.32 -13.83 -1.38
N GLY A 40 -0.18 -13.50 -0.19
CA GLY A 40 0.48 -13.81 1.09
C GLY A 40 1.75 -13.01 1.40
N ARG A 41 2.05 -11.93 0.68
CA ARG A 41 3.25 -11.10 0.86
C ARG A 41 2.91 -9.61 0.97
N ILE A 42 3.80 -8.86 1.61
CA ILE A 42 3.83 -7.40 1.55
C ILE A 42 4.61 -6.95 0.31
N GLY A 43 4.33 -5.75 -0.18
CA GLY A 43 5.09 -5.11 -1.26
C GLY A 43 5.50 -3.68 -0.91
N PRO A 44 6.28 -3.03 -1.79
CA PRO A 44 6.80 -1.68 -1.55
C PRO A 44 5.70 -0.62 -1.42
N GLU A 45 4.48 -0.92 -1.90
CA GLU A 45 3.34 -0.02 -1.75
C GLU A 45 3.03 0.34 -0.30
N LEU A 46 3.31 -0.55 0.65
CA LEU A 46 3.01 -0.32 2.06
C LEU A 46 3.85 0.82 2.64
N GLU A 47 5.18 0.73 2.51
CA GLU A 47 6.07 1.74 3.07
C GLU A 47 6.16 3.00 2.21
N PHE A 48 6.03 2.86 0.89
CA PHE A 48 5.84 4.01 0.02
C PHE A 48 4.61 4.82 0.46
N GLY A 49 3.49 4.13 0.69
CA GLY A 49 2.26 4.75 1.16
C GLY A 49 2.35 5.38 2.54
N ASN A 50 3.07 4.75 3.48
CA ASN A 50 3.37 5.39 4.77
C ASN A 50 4.13 6.70 4.60
N THR A 51 5.19 6.67 3.78
CA THR A 51 6.06 7.83 3.57
C THR A 51 5.30 9.00 2.95
N VAL A 52 4.52 8.76 1.90
CA VAL A 52 3.77 9.84 1.23
C VAL A 52 2.58 10.31 2.06
N GLY A 53 1.90 9.42 2.80
CA GLY A 53 0.84 9.80 3.72
C GLY A 53 1.36 10.65 4.89
N ASP A 54 2.60 10.44 5.32
CA ASP A 54 3.24 11.28 6.34
C ASP A 54 3.66 12.65 5.79
N HIS A 55 3.97 12.72 4.49
CA HIS A 55 4.41 13.96 3.85
C HIS A 55 3.26 14.91 3.47
N PHE A 56 2.20 14.39 2.85
CA PHE A 56 1.07 15.21 2.39
C PHE A 56 0.01 15.36 3.50
N GLU A 57 -0.72 16.49 3.49
CA GLU A 57 -1.89 16.67 4.36
C GLU A 57 -3.18 16.21 3.65
N GLU A 58 -3.16 16.22 2.32
CA GLU A 58 -4.26 15.80 1.46
C GLU A 58 -4.33 14.28 1.31
N GLN A 59 -5.50 13.79 0.89
CA GLN A 59 -5.71 12.39 0.56
C GLN A 59 -4.77 11.94 -0.57
N VAL A 60 -4.02 10.85 -0.34
CA VAL A 60 -3.19 10.23 -1.38
C VAL A 60 -3.89 9.04 -2.01
N LEU A 61 -3.83 8.91 -3.34
CA LEU A 61 -4.23 7.71 -4.08
C LEU A 61 -3.02 7.05 -4.74
N ILE A 62 -2.73 5.81 -4.35
CA ILE A 62 -1.74 4.95 -5.01
C ILE A 62 -2.43 4.10 -6.07
N ILE A 63 -1.98 4.22 -7.32
CA ILE A 63 -2.41 3.35 -8.42
C ILE A 63 -1.28 2.37 -8.70
N LYS A 64 -1.42 1.12 -8.25
CA LYS A 64 -0.43 0.08 -8.49
C LYS A 64 -0.70 -0.59 -9.83
N THR A 65 0.23 -0.41 -10.75
CA THR A 65 0.19 -0.99 -12.11
C THR A 65 1.22 -2.09 -12.32
N ALA A 66 1.88 -2.56 -11.24
CA ALA A 66 2.83 -3.66 -11.29
C ALA A 66 2.19 -4.98 -10.82
N TRP A 67 2.29 -6.03 -11.63
CA TRP A 67 1.92 -7.40 -11.28
C TRP A 67 3.01 -8.37 -11.72
N GLY A 68 3.14 -9.49 -11.01
CA GLY A 68 4.16 -10.51 -11.30
C GLY A 68 3.93 -11.22 -12.64
N GLY A 69 4.98 -11.87 -13.16
CA GLY A 69 4.91 -12.65 -14.40
C GLY A 69 5.07 -11.84 -15.70
N LYS A 70 5.39 -10.54 -15.60
CA LYS A 70 5.61 -9.66 -16.75
C LYS A 70 7.05 -9.18 -16.80
N SER A 71 7.71 -9.32 -17.96
CA SER A 71 8.89 -8.50 -18.27
C SER A 71 8.49 -7.32 -19.13
N ILE A 72 9.42 -6.38 -19.31
CA ILE A 72 9.20 -5.17 -20.12
C ILE A 72 8.96 -5.48 -21.61
N GLY A 73 9.35 -6.66 -22.11
CA GLY A 73 9.24 -7.05 -23.53
C GLY A 73 8.69 -8.44 -23.84
N ARG A 74 8.60 -9.36 -22.87
CA ARG A 74 7.97 -10.70 -22.97
C ARG A 74 7.48 -11.19 -21.60
N ASP A 75 6.41 -11.98 -21.55
CA ASP A 75 5.99 -12.56 -20.26
C ASP A 75 7.03 -13.57 -19.74
N PHE A 76 7.30 -13.55 -18.42
CA PHE A 76 8.12 -14.57 -17.80
C PHE A 76 7.32 -15.88 -17.80
N ARG A 77 7.89 -16.94 -18.39
CA ARG A 77 7.33 -18.29 -18.40
C ARG A 77 7.70 -19.02 -17.11
#